data_AF-A0A2Z4V3Z9-F1
#
_entry.id   AF-A0A2Z4V3Z9-F1
#
_cell.length_a   1.000
_cell.length_b   1.000
_cell.length_c   1.000
_cell.angle_alpha   90.00
_cell.angle_beta   90.00
_cell.angle_gamma   90.00
#
_symmetry.space_group_name_H-M   'P 1'
#
loop_
_entity.id
_entity.type
_entity.pdbx_description
1 polymer ?
#
loop_
_entity_poly.entity_id
_entity_poly.type
_entity_poly.pdbx_seq_one_letter_code
_entity_poly.pdbx_strand_id
1 'polypeptide(L)'
;MRAVALSAMAVGMLTACSSAYDAEDVAYAGDYGSHPPLAVVGYPSTGSLGITQQVVWRIADGKVGELASLVADKEDEGVPEKTAENWIAAFGKGARGKVTAEFYDEGSLRQEVVLYLHETGQIKQIQVRATSVDGKDVWRVTMGEPAPEEATAVHPWVPKKPGELGSKTAR
;
A
#
# COMPACT_ATOMS: atom_id res chain seq x y z
N MET A 1 10.77 -65.24 -23.14
CA MET A 1 10.25 -64.48 -21.98
C MET A 1 10.51 -63.00 -22.23
N ARG A 2 9.44 -62.18 -22.18
CA ARG A 2 9.49 -60.71 -22.28
C ARG A 2 9.85 -60.13 -20.92
N ALA A 3 10.70 -59.10 -20.87
CA ALA A 3 10.62 -58.03 -19.88
C ALA A 3 11.41 -56.81 -20.38
N VAL A 4 10.68 -55.77 -20.81
CA VAL A 4 11.17 -54.41 -20.99
C VAL A 4 10.99 -53.72 -19.65
N ALA A 5 12.07 -53.29 -19.01
CA ALA A 5 12.00 -52.47 -17.80
C ALA A 5 11.98 -50.99 -18.20
N LEU A 6 10.84 -50.34 -17.94
CA LEU A 6 10.66 -48.90 -18.12
C LEU A 6 11.47 -48.11 -17.09
N SER A 7 12.19 -47.11 -17.57
CA SER A 7 12.80 -46.04 -16.78
C SER A 7 11.74 -45.21 -16.07
N ALA A 8 11.80 -45.13 -14.74
CA ALA A 8 11.02 -44.17 -13.97
C ALA A 8 11.79 -42.83 -13.91
N MET A 9 11.32 -41.84 -14.67
CA MET A 9 11.71 -40.44 -14.47
C MET A 9 11.01 -39.92 -13.21
N ALA A 10 11.77 -39.73 -12.13
CA ALA A 10 11.32 -38.94 -10.99
C ALA A 10 11.54 -37.45 -11.33
N VAL A 11 10.50 -36.79 -11.85
CA VAL A 11 10.49 -35.33 -12.08
C VAL A 11 9.95 -34.62 -10.85
N GLY A 12 10.64 -33.53 -10.52
CA GLY A 12 10.56 -32.80 -9.26
C GLY A 12 9.22 -32.19 -8.87
N MET A 13 9.05 -32.03 -7.56
CA MET A 13 8.06 -31.14 -6.96
C MET A 13 8.64 -30.55 -5.66
N LEU A 14 9.57 -29.59 -5.76
CA LEU A 14 10.02 -28.82 -4.58
C LEU A 14 10.22 -27.31 -4.83
N THR A 15 9.76 -26.74 -5.96
CA THR A 15 9.98 -25.30 -6.26
C THR A 15 8.80 -24.37 -5.93
N ALA A 16 7.75 -24.84 -5.26
CA ALA A 16 6.51 -24.05 -5.10
C ALA A 16 6.53 -22.98 -4.00
N CYS A 17 7.56 -22.91 -3.15
CA CYS A 17 7.57 -21.96 -2.02
C CYS A 17 8.38 -20.68 -2.27
N SER A 18 9.29 -20.66 -3.26
CA SER A 18 10.06 -19.46 -3.61
C SER A 18 9.38 -18.61 -4.68
N SER A 19 8.58 -19.22 -5.56
CA SER A 19 7.97 -18.54 -6.70
C SER A 19 6.94 -17.45 -6.33
N ALA A 20 6.32 -17.54 -5.15
CA ALA A 20 5.36 -16.53 -4.70
C ALA A 20 6.07 -15.24 -4.25
N TYR A 21 7.20 -15.36 -3.55
CA TYR A 21 8.05 -14.22 -3.20
C TYR A 21 8.62 -13.55 -4.44
N ASP A 22 9.13 -14.37 -5.37
CA ASP A 22 9.67 -13.88 -6.62
C ASP A 22 8.62 -13.12 -7.44
N ALA A 23 7.34 -13.53 -7.39
CA ALA A 23 6.27 -12.85 -8.11
C ALA A 23 5.88 -11.50 -7.50
N GLU A 24 5.77 -11.41 -6.17
CA GLU A 24 5.46 -10.14 -5.47
C GLU A 24 6.60 -9.13 -5.64
N ASP A 25 7.85 -9.57 -5.53
CA ASP A 25 9.02 -8.71 -5.72
C ASP A 25 9.13 -8.21 -7.17
N VAL A 26 8.83 -9.06 -8.16
CA VAL A 26 8.80 -8.68 -9.58
C VAL A 26 7.66 -7.69 -9.84
N ALA A 27 6.47 -7.91 -9.29
CA ALA A 27 5.34 -6.99 -9.43
C ALA A 27 5.68 -5.63 -8.83
N TYR A 28 6.22 -5.60 -7.62
CA TYR A 28 6.65 -4.39 -6.95
C TYR A 28 7.74 -3.65 -7.75
N ALA A 29 8.76 -4.35 -8.26
CA ALA A 29 9.80 -3.73 -9.07
C ALA A 29 9.25 -3.13 -10.38
N GLY A 30 8.29 -3.81 -11.00
CA GLY A 30 7.57 -3.31 -12.17
C GLY A 30 6.79 -2.04 -11.88
N ASP A 31 6.03 -2.01 -10.78
CA ASP A 31 5.31 -0.81 -10.34
C ASP A 31 6.27 0.33 -10.02
N TYR A 32 7.34 0.05 -9.28
CA TYR A 32 8.35 1.03 -8.88
C TYR A 32 8.99 1.71 -10.09
N GLY A 33 9.28 0.96 -11.16
CA GLY A 33 9.81 1.51 -12.41
C GLY A 33 8.80 2.28 -13.26
N SER A 34 7.50 2.09 -13.01
CA SER A 34 6.41 2.66 -13.82
C SER A 34 5.78 3.91 -13.20
N HIS A 35 6.16 4.27 -11.97
CA HIS A 35 5.57 5.38 -11.22
C HIS A 35 6.61 6.44 -10.83
N PRO A 36 6.20 7.71 -10.68
CA PRO A 36 7.05 8.72 -10.08
C PRO A 36 7.52 8.31 -8.67
N PRO A 37 8.76 8.64 -8.27
CA PRO A 37 9.24 8.36 -6.94
C PRO A 37 8.48 9.17 -5.90
N LEU A 38 8.15 8.52 -4.77
CA LEU A 38 7.54 9.16 -3.61
C LEU A 38 8.60 9.97 -2.86
N ALA A 39 8.36 11.26 -2.63
CA ALA A 39 9.20 12.03 -1.72
C ALA A 39 8.87 11.63 -0.27
N VAL A 40 9.89 11.35 0.54
CA VAL A 40 9.70 10.80 1.90
C VAL A 40 10.17 11.82 2.93
N VAL A 41 9.35 12.04 3.97
CA VAL A 41 9.68 12.81 5.16
C VAL A 41 9.40 11.94 6.39
N GLY A 42 10.25 12.00 7.41
CA GLY A 42 10.13 11.18 8.62
C GLY A 42 10.89 9.86 8.55
N TYR A 43 10.47 8.89 9.38
CA TYR A 43 11.20 7.64 9.60
C TYR A 43 10.28 6.42 9.34
N PRO A 44 10.04 6.05 8.08
CA PRO A 44 9.29 4.85 7.77
C PRO A 44 10.09 3.58 8.10
N SER A 45 9.38 2.50 8.39
CA SER A 45 9.93 1.15 8.22
C SER A 45 9.90 0.76 6.75
N THR A 46 10.66 -0.26 6.35
CA THR A 46 10.61 -0.79 4.98
C THR A 46 9.18 -1.16 4.57
N GLY A 47 8.44 -1.77 5.50
CA GLY A 47 7.07 -2.20 5.25
C GLY A 47 6.09 -1.04 5.14
N SER A 48 6.16 -0.04 6.04
CA SER A 48 5.28 1.13 5.99
C SER A 48 5.51 1.97 4.73
N LEU A 49 6.76 2.11 4.29
CA LEU A 49 7.08 2.75 3.02
C LEU A 49 6.52 1.96 1.82
N GLY A 50 6.76 0.64 1.79
CA GLY A 50 6.34 -0.20 0.68
C GLY A 50 4.82 -0.23 0.48
N ILE A 51 4.03 -0.32 1.55
CA ILE A 51 2.57 -0.26 1.43
C ILE A 51 2.08 1.14 1.04
N THR A 52 2.70 2.20 1.56
CA THR A 52 2.35 3.58 1.19
C THR A 52 2.56 3.84 -0.29
N GLN A 53 3.67 3.34 -0.84
CA GLN A 53 3.95 3.41 -2.28
C GLN A 53 2.87 2.69 -3.08
N GLN A 54 2.54 1.45 -2.74
CA GLN A 54 1.48 0.70 -3.41
C GLN A 54 0.13 1.42 -3.35
N VAL A 55 -0.25 2.00 -2.21
CA VAL A 55 -1.49 2.80 -2.09
C VAL A 55 -1.49 3.96 -3.08
N VAL A 56 -0.41 4.76 -3.12
CA VAL A 56 -0.30 5.89 -4.06
C VAL A 56 -0.37 5.43 -5.51
N TRP A 57 0.30 4.33 -5.85
CA TRP A 57 0.30 3.76 -7.19
C TRP A 57 -1.07 3.25 -7.61
N ARG A 58 -1.78 2.51 -6.76
CA ARG A 58 -3.14 2.03 -7.10
C ARG A 58 -4.16 3.15 -7.20
N ILE A 59 -4.01 4.23 -6.43
CA ILE A 59 -4.79 5.47 -6.60
C ILE A 59 -4.48 6.11 -7.97
N ALA A 60 -3.19 6.20 -8.34
CA ALA A 60 -2.75 6.77 -9.61
C ALA A 60 -3.23 5.94 -10.82
N ASP A 61 -3.18 4.62 -10.72
CA ASP A 61 -3.64 3.67 -11.74
C ASP A 61 -5.17 3.68 -11.89
N GLY A 62 -5.90 4.07 -10.85
CA GLY A 62 -7.36 4.04 -10.81
C GLY A 62 -7.95 2.63 -10.70
N LYS A 63 -7.20 1.69 -10.12
CA LYS A 63 -7.60 0.29 -10.01
C LYS A 63 -8.24 0.00 -8.66
N VAL A 64 -9.57 0.13 -8.60
CA VAL A 64 -10.38 -0.02 -7.37
C VAL A 64 -10.09 -1.33 -6.65
N GLY A 65 -10.18 -2.47 -7.36
CA GLY A 65 -9.98 -3.79 -6.75
C GLY A 65 -8.57 -4.01 -6.21
N GLU A 66 -7.54 -3.55 -6.92
CA GLU A 66 -6.15 -3.66 -6.45
C GLU A 66 -5.92 -2.78 -5.21
N LEU A 67 -6.47 -1.57 -5.18
CA LEU A 67 -6.39 -0.68 -4.02
C LEU A 67 -7.14 -1.27 -2.81
N ALA A 68 -8.38 -1.73 -3.00
CA ALA A 68 -9.19 -2.35 -1.95
C ALA A 68 -8.53 -3.60 -1.37
N SER A 69 -7.78 -4.36 -2.19
CA SER A 69 -7.05 -5.54 -1.74
C SER A 69 -5.94 -5.25 -0.73
N LEU A 70 -5.52 -3.98 -0.58
CA LEU A 70 -4.49 -3.57 0.38
C LEU A 70 -5.03 -3.39 1.80
N VAL A 71 -6.32 -3.61 2.04
CA VAL A 71 -6.98 -3.41 3.35
C VAL A 71 -6.36 -4.25 4.47
N ALA A 72 -6.23 -3.66 5.65
CA ALA A 72 -5.62 -4.29 6.82
C ALA A 72 -6.54 -5.24 7.57
N ASP A 73 -7.77 -4.81 7.80
CA ASP A 73 -8.73 -5.56 8.59
C ASP A 73 -9.89 -6.02 7.69
N LYS A 74 -10.63 -7.02 8.15
CA LYS A 74 -11.90 -7.36 7.52
C LYS A 74 -12.89 -6.27 7.89
N GLU A 75 -13.07 -5.35 6.96
CA GLU A 75 -14.15 -4.37 7.00
C GLU A 75 -15.47 -5.03 6.58
N ASP A 76 -16.58 -4.34 6.81
CA ASP A 76 -17.87 -4.75 6.27
C ASP A 76 -17.80 -4.87 4.74
N GLU A 77 -18.59 -5.80 4.19
CA GLU A 77 -18.59 -6.10 2.76
C GLU A 77 -18.82 -4.83 1.92
N GLY A 78 -17.92 -4.56 0.97
CA GLY A 78 -18.00 -3.41 0.07
C GLY A 78 -17.41 -2.11 0.63
N VAL A 79 -17.06 -2.02 1.92
CA VAL A 79 -16.47 -0.81 2.51
C VAL A 79 -15.08 -0.50 1.91
N PRO A 80 -14.15 -1.48 1.76
CA PRO A 80 -12.85 -1.22 1.13
C PRO A 80 -12.98 -0.78 -0.33
N GLU A 81 -13.87 -1.41 -1.10
CA GLU A 81 -14.13 -1.06 -2.49
C GLU A 81 -14.69 0.35 -2.61
N LYS A 82 -15.66 0.71 -1.76
CA LYS A 82 -16.22 2.07 -1.76
C LYS A 82 -15.20 3.12 -1.34
N THR A 83 -14.39 2.82 -0.33
CA THR A 83 -13.26 3.67 0.08
C THR A 83 -12.27 3.86 -1.07
N ALA A 84 -11.91 2.78 -1.77
CA ALA A 84 -11.02 2.81 -2.93
C ALA A 84 -11.58 3.67 -4.07
N GLU A 85 -12.86 3.51 -4.41
CA GLU A 85 -13.56 4.35 -5.40
C GLU A 85 -13.45 5.84 -5.05
N ASN A 86 -13.75 6.18 -3.79
CA ASN A 86 -13.70 7.56 -3.32
C ASN A 86 -12.27 8.13 -3.35
N TRP A 87 -11.28 7.34 -2.92
CA TRP A 87 -9.87 7.77 -2.96
C TRP A 87 -9.38 7.98 -4.39
N ILE A 88 -9.71 7.07 -5.31
CA ILE A 88 -9.35 7.21 -6.73
C ILE A 88 -10.04 8.44 -7.34
N ALA A 89 -11.33 8.63 -7.08
CA ALA A 89 -12.08 9.78 -7.59
C ALA A 89 -11.52 11.11 -7.07
N ALA A 90 -11.18 11.17 -5.78
CA ALA A 90 -10.68 12.39 -5.15
C ALA A 90 -9.22 12.68 -5.48
N PHE A 91 -8.35 11.68 -5.44
CA PHE A 91 -6.89 11.84 -5.39
C PHE A 91 -6.16 11.32 -6.62
N GLY A 92 -6.83 10.60 -7.52
CA GLY A 92 -6.22 9.97 -8.69
C GLY A 92 -5.46 10.93 -9.61
N LYS A 93 -5.90 12.19 -9.73
CA LYS A 93 -5.14 13.20 -10.47
C LYS A 93 -3.82 13.54 -9.78
N GLY A 94 -3.88 13.88 -8.49
CA GLY A 94 -2.70 14.26 -7.73
C GLY A 94 -1.69 13.12 -7.54
N ALA A 95 -2.17 11.87 -7.46
CA ALA A 95 -1.34 10.69 -7.24
C ALA A 95 -0.50 10.31 -8.46
N ARG A 96 -0.93 10.69 -9.67
CA ARG A 96 -0.12 10.54 -10.90
C ARG A 96 1.05 11.52 -10.96
N GLY A 97 0.98 12.59 -10.17
CA GLY A 97 2.00 13.63 -10.11
C GLY A 97 3.01 13.39 -8.99
N LYS A 98 3.64 14.48 -8.54
CA LYS A 98 4.53 14.45 -7.39
C LYS A 98 3.71 14.28 -6.11
N VAL A 99 4.10 13.30 -5.29
CA VAL A 99 3.53 13.08 -3.95
C VAL A 99 4.65 13.12 -2.92
N THR A 100 4.39 13.76 -1.77
CA THR A 100 5.20 13.59 -0.57
C THR A 100 4.42 12.76 0.44
N ALA A 101 5.02 11.69 0.97
CA ALA A 101 4.53 11.00 2.14
C ALA A 101 5.36 11.40 3.35
N GLU A 102 4.69 11.93 4.37
CA GLU A 102 5.28 12.19 5.67
C GLU A 102 4.82 11.12 6.67
N PHE A 103 5.78 10.40 7.24
CA PHE A 103 5.56 9.29 8.15
C PHE A 103 5.69 9.78 9.58
N TYR A 104 4.59 9.75 10.33
CA TYR A 104 4.51 10.28 11.68
C TYR A 104 4.75 9.20 12.73
N ASP A 105 5.49 9.59 13.76
CA ASP A 105 5.84 8.77 14.92
C ASP A 105 6.57 7.46 14.54
N GLU A 106 6.67 6.55 15.51
CA GLU A 106 7.39 5.28 15.38
C GLU A 106 6.55 4.26 14.60
N GLY A 107 7.17 3.59 13.62
CA GLY A 107 6.48 2.79 12.60
C GLY A 107 6.77 1.29 12.62
N SER A 108 7.02 0.67 13.78
CA SER A 108 7.30 -0.78 13.85
C SER A 108 6.08 -1.64 13.54
N LEU A 109 4.89 -1.25 14.00
CA LEU A 109 3.67 -2.04 13.86
C LEU A 109 2.52 -1.28 13.21
N ARG A 110 2.46 0.03 13.42
CA ARG A 110 1.46 0.94 12.87
C ARG A 110 2.13 2.27 12.60
N GLN A 111 1.73 2.96 11.55
CA GLN A 111 2.23 4.29 11.28
C GLN A 111 1.15 5.14 10.61
N GLU A 112 1.12 6.40 11.01
CA GLU A 112 0.29 7.40 10.37
C GLU A 112 1.08 8.07 9.26
N VAL A 113 0.45 8.23 8.10
CA VAL A 113 1.11 8.79 6.93
C VAL A 113 0.25 9.89 6.34
N VAL A 114 0.84 11.06 6.14
CA VAL A 114 0.20 12.18 5.45
C VAL A 114 0.75 12.27 4.04
N LEU A 115 -0.13 12.11 3.06
CA LEU A 115 0.14 12.27 1.65
C LEU A 115 -0.18 13.70 1.22
N TYR A 116 0.81 14.37 0.64
CA TYR A 116 0.67 15.69 0.04
C TYR A 116 0.74 15.56 -1.47
N LEU A 117 -0.39 15.76 -2.14
CA LEU A 117 -0.53 15.62 -3.58
C LEU A 117 -0.28 16.98 -4.23
N HIS A 118 0.95 17.21 -4.69
CA HIS A 118 1.44 18.55 -5.01
C HIS A 118 0.72 19.20 -6.19
N GLU A 119 0.28 18.41 -7.17
CA GLU A 119 -0.42 18.93 -8.35
C GLU A 119 -1.80 19.50 -8.02
N THR A 120 -2.54 18.84 -7.12
CA THR A 120 -3.90 19.24 -6.76
C THR A 120 -3.97 20.03 -5.46
N GLY A 121 -2.88 20.09 -4.68
CA GLY A 121 -2.84 20.69 -3.36
C GLY A 121 -3.64 19.91 -2.31
N GLN A 122 -4.12 18.71 -2.64
CA GLN A 122 -4.89 17.87 -1.74
C GLN A 122 -3.97 17.19 -0.72
N ILE A 123 -4.53 16.92 0.45
CA ILE A 123 -3.87 16.20 1.54
C ILE A 123 -4.72 14.99 1.87
N LYS A 124 -4.08 13.84 2.06
CA LYS A 124 -4.75 12.62 2.52
C LYS A 124 -3.96 11.99 3.66
N GLN A 125 -4.60 11.82 4.81
CA GLN A 125 -4.07 11.00 5.89
C GLN A 125 -4.48 9.54 5.66
N ILE A 126 -3.54 8.61 5.81
CA ILE A 126 -3.79 7.17 5.83
C ILE A 126 -3.13 6.57 7.08
N GLN A 127 -3.68 5.44 7.52
CA GLN A 127 -3.06 4.63 8.56
C GLN A 127 -2.62 3.29 7.95
N VAL A 128 -1.35 2.95 8.16
CA VAL A 128 -0.78 1.68 7.70
C VAL A 128 -0.34 0.84 8.88
N ARG A 129 -0.42 -0.48 8.75
CA ARG A 129 -0.05 -1.40 9.83
C ARG A 129 0.44 -2.75 9.32
N ALA A 130 1.32 -3.37 10.09
CA ALA A 130 1.65 -4.77 9.92
C ALA A 130 0.47 -5.64 10.38
N THR A 131 0.15 -6.65 9.58
CA THR A 131 -0.79 -7.73 9.89
C THR A 131 -0.08 -9.07 9.66
N SER A 132 -0.54 -10.13 10.31
CA SER A 132 0.02 -11.47 10.11
C SER A 132 -0.82 -12.25 9.10
N VAL A 133 -0.19 -12.66 8.00
CA VAL A 133 -0.78 -13.55 6.99
C VAL A 133 0.14 -14.77 6.87
N ASP A 134 -0.41 -15.96 7.11
CA ASP A 134 0.34 -17.23 7.08
C ASP A 134 1.64 -17.21 7.89
N GLY A 135 1.62 -16.52 9.05
CA GLY A 135 2.76 -16.41 9.96
C GLY A 135 3.82 -15.40 9.53
N LYS A 136 3.51 -14.51 8.58
CA LYS A 136 4.42 -13.49 8.05
C LYS A 136 3.82 -12.10 8.15
N ASP A 137 4.67 -11.12 8.43
CA ASP A 137 4.25 -9.74 8.54
C ASP A 137 4.03 -9.16 7.14
N VAL A 138 2.79 -8.78 6.87
CA VAL A 138 2.37 -8.10 5.64
C VAL A 138 1.83 -6.73 6.03
N TRP A 139 2.33 -5.69 5.38
CA TRP A 139 1.87 -4.33 5.62
C TRP A 139 0.61 -4.03 4.80
N ARG A 140 -0.36 -3.40 5.44
CA ARG A 140 -1.68 -3.11 4.91
C ARG A 140 -2.14 -1.70 5.31
N VAL A 141 -3.19 -1.20 4.67
CA VAL A 141 -3.78 0.12 4.93
C VAL A 141 -5.19 0.00 5.53
N THR A 142 -5.55 0.86 6.47
CA THR A 142 -6.93 0.94 6.99
C THR A 142 -7.82 1.61 5.95
N MET A 143 -8.98 1.01 5.64
CA MET A 143 -9.92 1.50 4.62
C MET A 143 -11.36 1.49 5.15
N GLY A 144 -11.75 2.56 5.86
CA GLY A 144 -13.06 2.66 6.52
C GLY A 144 -13.80 3.96 6.21
N GLU A 145 -13.65 4.50 4.99
CA GLU A 145 -14.20 5.80 4.60
C GLU A 145 -15.10 5.66 3.34
N PRO A 146 -16.22 4.92 3.46
CA PRO A 146 -17.11 4.66 2.33
C PRO A 146 -17.89 5.91 1.88
N ALA A 147 -17.96 6.95 2.71
CA ALA A 147 -18.55 8.23 2.35
C ALA A 147 -17.50 9.18 1.69
N PRO A 148 -17.83 9.86 0.58
CA PRO A 148 -16.88 10.77 -0.09
C PRO A 148 -16.34 11.90 0.81
N GLU A 149 -17.16 12.41 1.72
CA GLU A 149 -16.79 13.43 2.70
C GLU A 149 -15.79 12.92 3.73
N GLU A 150 -15.88 11.66 4.14
CA GLU A 150 -14.92 11.02 5.04
C GLU A 150 -13.61 10.75 4.29
N ALA A 151 -13.70 10.24 3.07
CA ALA A 151 -12.54 9.94 2.22
C ALA A 151 -11.63 11.15 1.98
N THR A 152 -12.22 12.35 1.95
CA THR A 152 -11.53 13.62 1.70
C THR A 152 -11.29 14.46 2.95
N ALA A 153 -11.74 13.99 4.12
CA ALA A 153 -11.52 14.68 5.38
C ALA A 153 -10.03 14.77 5.70
N VAL A 154 -9.63 15.93 6.20
CA VAL A 154 -8.27 16.18 6.71
C VAL A 154 -8.40 16.52 8.18
N HIS A 155 -7.74 15.75 9.05
CA HIS A 155 -7.78 16.02 10.48
C HIS A 155 -7.15 17.39 10.81
N PRO A 156 -7.69 18.13 11.80
CA PRO A 156 -7.21 19.48 12.13
C PRO A 156 -5.73 19.57 12.55
N TRP A 157 -5.14 18.47 13.02
CA TRP A 157 -3.73 18.44 13.44
C TRP A 157 -2.76 18.34 12.25
N VAL A 158 -3.25 17.90 11.08
CA VAL A 158 -2.42 17.62 9.90
C VAL A 158 -1.80 18.92 9.38
N PRO A 159 -0.46 19.00 9.28
CA PRO A 159 0.21 20.20 8.79
C PRO A 159 -0.13 20.50 7.34
N LYS A 160 0.00 21.78 6.96
CA LYS A 160 -0.28 22.19 5.57
C LYS A 160 0.89 21.92 4.65
N LYS A 161 2.10 21.80 5.21
CA LYS A 161 3.32 21.50 4.45
C LYS A 161 4.06 20.32 5.09
N PRO A 162 4.67 19.46 4.25
CA PRO A 162 5.50 18.38 4.77
C PRO A 162 6.60 18.87 5.69
N GLY A 163 6.80 18.20 6.83
CA GLY A 163 7.92 18.42 7.74
C GLY A 163 7.72 19.50 8.80
N GLU A 164 6.58 20.19 8.82
CA GLU A 164 6.32 21.29 9.79
C GLU A 164 6.36 20.82 11.26
N LEU A 165 6.06 19.55 11.52
CA LEU A 165 6.07 18.98 12.88
C LEU A 165 7.30 18.10 13.16
N GLY A 166 8.26 18.03 12.24
CA GLY A 166 9.39 17.11 12.37
C GLY A 166 8.96 15.65 12.50
N SER A 167 7.86 15.29 11.83
CA SER A 167 7.31 13.92 11.79
C SER A 167 6.91 13.36 13.15
N LYS A 168 6.38 14.22 14.03
CA LYS A 168 5.77 13.84 15.31
C LYS A 168 4.35 14.37 15.37
N THR A 169 3.43 13.56 15.87
CA THR A 169 2.07 14.05 16.12
C THR A 169 2.08 15.13 17.20
N ALA A 170 1.32 16.20 16.98
CA ALA A 170 1.10 17.21 18.01
C ALA A 170 0.21 16.59 19.09
N ARG A 171 0.79 16.32 20.27
CA ARG A 171 0.06 15.83 21.45
C ARG A 171 -0.74 16.94 22.12
#